data_AF-A0A8C9PNA0-F1
#
_entry.id   AF-A0A8C9PNA0-F1
#
_cell.length_a   1.000
_cell.length_b   1.000
_cell.length_c   1.000
_cell.angle_alpha   90.00
_cell.angle_beta   90.00
_cell.angle_gamma   90.00
#
_symmetry.space_group_name_H-M   'P 1'
#
loop_
_entity.id
_entity.type
_entity.pdbx_description
1 polymer ?
#
loop_
_entity_poly.entity_id
_entity_poly.type
_entity_poly.pdbx_seq_one_letter_code
_entity_poly.pdbx_strand_id
1 'polypeptide(L)'
;MRRNREGVVYLPQLYPSPRKSPQDQPCLTLLDFVPRADYLCSPEENIYKIDFVRFKIRDMDSGTVLFEIKKPPASERLPINPRDLDPNAGRFVRYQFTPAFLRLRQVGATVEFTVGDKPVNNFRMIERHYFRNQLLKSFDFHFGFCIPSSKNTCEHIYDFPPLSEELISEMIRHPYETQSDSFYFVDDRLVMHNKADYSYSGTP
;
A
#
# COMPACT_ATOMS: atom_id res chain seq x y z
N MET A 1 -16.98 3.23 53.38
CA MET A 1 -18.45 3.12 53.23
C MET A 1 -19.04 4.49 52.98
N ARG A 2 -19.57 4.74 51.79
CA ARG A 2 -20.78 5.55 51.53
C ARG A 2 -21.20 5.25 50.09
N ARG A 3 -22.26 4.44 49.97
CA ARG A 3 -22.99 4.19 48.72
C ARG A 3 -23.90 5.39 48.49
N ASN A 4 -23.88 5.97 47.30
CA ASN A 4 -25.06 6.62 46.74
C ASN A 4 -25.49 5.84 45.50
N ARG A 5 -26.80 5.60 45.45
CA ARG A 5 -27.55 4.86 44.45
C ARG A 5 -27.72 5.75 43.22
N GLU A 6 -27.10 5.36 42.11
CA GLU A 6 -27.59 5.49 40.74
C GLU A 6 -26.48 4.98 39.81
N GLY A 7 -26.75 3.88 39.12
CA GLY A 7 -25.78 3.15 38.31
C GLY A 7 -25.53 3.83 36.97
N VAL A 8 -24.66 4.84 36.95
CA VAL A 8 -24.08 5.39 35.72
C VAL A 8 -22.57 5.47 35.89
N VAL A 9 -21.86 4.55 35.23
CA VAL A 9 -20.41 4.66 35.04
C VAL A 9 -20.20 5.52 33.80
N TYR A 10 -19.79 6.79 33.99
CA TYR A 10 -19.28 7.60 32.89
C TYR A 10 -17.89 7.09 32.53
N LEU A 11 -17.73 6.58 31.30
CA LEU A 11 -16.40 6.39 30.71
C LEU A 11 -15.71 7.76 30.63
N PRO A 12 -14.43 7.89 31.04
CA PRO A 12 -13.71 9.14 30.89
C PRO A 12 -13.64 9.50 29.40
N GLN A 13 -13.95 10.76 29.10
CA GLN A 13 -13.80 11.35 27.78
C GLN A 13 -12.39 11.04 27.25
N LEU A 14 -12.34 10.37 26.10
CA LEU A 14 -11.10 10.14 25.36
C LEU A 14 -10.53 11.50 24.99
N TYR A 15 -9.40 11.85 25.60
CA TYR A 15 -8.59 12.99 25.21
C TYR A 15 -8.26 12.90 23.71
N PRO A 16 -8.26 14.02 22.97
CA PRO A 16 -7.78 14.01 21.59
C PRO A 16 -6.31 13.55 21.57
N SER A 17 -6.02 12.57 20.71
CA SER A 17 -4.67 12.04 20.52
C SER A 17 -3.66 13.18 20.31
N PRO A 18 -2.49 13.16 20.98
CA PRO A 18 -1.49 14.21 20.81
C PRO A 18 -1.01 14.25 19.37
N ARG A 19 -0.89 15.47 18.81
CA ARG A 19 -0.33 15.70 17.48
C ARG A 19 1.08 15.09 17.43
N LYS A 20 1.27 14.09 16.56
CA LYS A 20 2.58 13.44 16.32
C LYS A 20 3.59 14.49 15.88
N SER A 21 4.72 14.57 16.58
CA SER A 21 5.84 15.43 16.17
C SER A 21 6.56 14.81 14.97
N PRO A 22 7.35 15.57 14.18
CA PRO A 22 8.14 15.00 13.08
C PRO A 22 9.15 13.92 13.52
N GLN A 23 9.45 13.82 14.81
CA GLN A 23 10.32 12.80 15.39
C GLN A 23 9.58 11.51 15.77
N ASP A 24 8.24 11.52 15.81
CA ASP A 24 7.38 10.34 16.02
C ASP A 24 7.00 9.64 14.71
N GLN A 25 7.59 10.09 13.59
CA GLN A 25 7.48 9.41 12.32
C GLN A 25 8.10 8.02 12.49
N PRO A 26 7.38 6.92 12.20
CA PRO A 26 7.96 5.59 12.31
C PRO A 26 9.16 5.53 11.37
N CYS A 27 10.36 5.66 11.93
CA CYS A 27 11.57 5.29 11.25
C CYS A 27 11.40 3.82 10.90
N LEU A 28 11.46 3.50 9.62
CA LEU A 28 11.44 2.12 9.12
C LEU A 28 12.73 1.42 9.57
N THR A 29 12.83 1.14 10.87
CA THR A 29 13.98 0.51 11.52
C THR A 29 13.87 -1.01 11.39
N LEU A 30 14.90 -1.73 11.85
CA LEU A 30 15.07 -3.20 11.85
C LEU A 30 13.87 -4.06 12.33
N LEU A 31 12.75 -3.47 12.76
CA LEU A 31 11.49 -4.16 13.10
C LEU A 31 10.64 -4.53 11.87
N ASP A 32 11.04 -4.14 10.66
CA ASP A 32 10.22 -4.28 9.45
C ASP A 32 10.56 -5.50 8.56
N PHE A 33 11.07 -6.59 9.14
CA PHE A 33 11.27 -7.84 8.40
C PHE A 33 10.00 -8.69 8.28
N VAL A 34 8.89 -8.22 8.86
CA VAL A 34 7.59 -8.91 8.88
C VAL A 34 6.47 -7.99 8.39
N PRO A 35 5.42 -8.53 7.75
CA PRO A 35 4.21 -7.78 7.40
C PRO A 35 3.63 -7.05 8.61
N ARG A 36 3.21 -5.79 8.42
CA ARG A 36 2.56 -5.04 9.49
C ARG A 36 1.12 -5.52 9.68
N ALA A 37 0.71 -5.74 10.92
CA ALA A 37 -0.69 -6.08 11.24
C ALA A 37 -1.64 -4.92 10.90
N ASP A 38 -1.25 -3.69 11.27
CA ASP A 38 -2.06 -2.48 11.07
C ASP A 38 -1.41 -1.49 10.09
N TYR A 39 -2.21 -0.53 9.62
CA TYR A 39 -1.73 0.62 8.87
C TYR A 39 -0.94 1.58 9.78
N LEU A 40 0.09 2.22 9.21
CA LEU A 40 1.00 3.11 9.96
C LEU A 40 0.57 4.58 9.91
N CYS A 41 -0.34 4.91 9.00
CA CYS A 41 -0.92 6.23 8.86
C CYS A 41 -2.41 6.16 8.54
N SER A 42 -3.16 7.16 8.97
CA SER A 42 -4.56 7.32 8.62
C SER A 42 -4.72 7.92 7.20
N PRO A 43 -5.87 7.74 6.53
CA PRO A 43 -6.12 8.32 5.22
C PRO A 43 -6.00 9.86 5.20
N GLU A 44 -6.29 10.52 6.31
CA GLU A 44 -6.24 11.98 6.45
C GLU A 44 -4.81 12.54 6.42
N GLU A 45 -3.79 11.70 6.67
CA GLU A 45 -2.38 12.07 6.55
C GLU A 45 -1.96 12.29 5.07
N ASN A 46 -2.76 11.83 4.10
CA ASN A 46 -2.62 12.14 2.68
C ASN A 46 -3.14 13.57 2.37
N ILE A 47 -2.53 14.57 2.99
CA ILE A 47 -2.87 15.99 2.81
C ILE A 47 -2.61 16.50 1.38
N TYR A 48 -1.82 15.76 0.60
CA TYR A 48 -1.47 16.07 -0.79
C TYR A 48 -2.52 15.55 -1.78
N LYS A 49 -3.53 14.81 -1.31
CA LYS A 49 -4.60 14.22 -2.14
C LYS A 49 -4.04 13.38 -3.30
N ILE A 50 -3.00 12.60 -3.01
CA ILE A 50 -2.44 11.66 -3.98
C ILE A 50 -3.47 10.55 -4.19
N ASP A 51 -3.97 10.39 -5.41
CA ASP A 51 -4.93 9.33 -5.78
C ASP A 51 -4.38 8.51 -6.94
N PHE A 52 -4.17 7.20 -6.73
CA PHE A 52 -3.77 6.27 -7.77
C PHE A 52 -4.99 5.92 -8.64
N VAL A 53 -4.92 6.24 -9.92
CA VAL A 53 -6.05 6.10 -10.85
C VAL A 53 -5.84 4.99 -11.87
N ARG A 54 -4.59 4.56 -12.09
CA ARG A 54 -4.29 3.41 -12.93
C ARG A 54 -3.02 2.72 -12.47
N PHE A 55 -3.03 1.40 -12.55
CA PHE A 55 -1.87 0.57 -12.29
C PHE A 55 -1.81 -0.55 -13.34
N LYS A 56 -0.66 -0.71 -14.00
CA LYS A 56 -0.43 -1.70 -15.03
C LYS A 56 0.93 -2.36 -14.83
N ILE A 57 0.98 -3.69 -14.80
CA ILE A 57 2.21 -4.47 -14.78
C ILE A 57 2.40 -5.14 -16.14
N ARG A 58 3.58 -5.02 -16.72
CA ARG A 58 4.01 -5.82 -17.88
C ARG A 58 5.27 -6.62 -17.58
N ASP A 59 5.40 -7.77 -18.21
CA ASP A 59 6.68 -8.45 -18.35
C ASP A 59 7.60 -7.63 -19.27
N MET A 60 8.82 -7.37 -18.83
CA MET A 60 9.80 -6.59 -19.62
C MET A 60 10.44 -7.41 -20.74
N ASP A 61 10.48 -8.74 -20.61
CA ASP A 61 11.11 -9.61 -21.61
C ASP A 61 10.14 -9.90 -22.78
N SER A 62 8.86 -10.19 -22.50
CA SER A 62 7.85 -10.45 -23.55
C SER A 62 6.97 -9.25 -23.93
N GLY A 63 6.90 -8.21 -23.09
CA GLY A 63 5.96 -7.10 -23.24
C GLY A 63 4.52 -7.42 -22.84
N THR A 64 4.22 -8.64 -22.42
CA THR A 64 2.87 -9.10 -22.03
C THR A 64 2.35 -8.31 -20.83
N VAL A 65 1.12 -7.79 -20.92
CA VAL A 65 0.46 -7.15 -19.77
C VAL A 65 -0.04 -8.25 -18.83
N LEU A 66 0.52 -8.29 -17.63
CA LEU A 66 0.23 -9.30 -16.60
C LEU A 66 -0.94 -8.89 -15.73
N PHE A 67 -1.14 -7.58 -15.55
CA PHE A 67 -2.22 -7.02 -14.75
C PHE A 67 -2.48 -5.58 -15.16
N GLU A 68 -3.75 -5.17 -15.16
CA GLU A 68 -4.12 -3.77 -15.33
C GLU A 68 -5.42 -3.48 -14.57
N ILE A 69 -5.42 -2.39 -13.81
CA ILE A 69 -6.61 -1.85 -13.16
C ILE A 69 -6.69 -0.34 -13.39
N LYS A 70 -7.90 0.13 -13.66
CA LYS A 70 -8.22 1.56 -13.77
C LYS A 70 -9.32 1.88 -12.77
N LYS A 71 -9.09 2.91 -11.96
CA LYS A 71 -10.12 3.43 -11.08
C LYS A 71 -11.16 4.18 -11.92
N PRO A 72 -12.46 3.93 -11.73
CA PRO A 72 -13.48 4.69 -12.44
C PRO A 72 -13.38 6.19 -12.10
N PRO A 73 -13.73 7.07 -13.06
CA PRO A 73 -13.70 8.51 -12.85
C PRO A 73 -14.59 8.91 -11.68
N ALA A 74 -14.23 9.99 -10.99
CA ALA A 74 -14.93 10.43 -9.77
C ALA A 74 -16.44 10.66 -10.00
N SER A 75 -16.83 11.04 -11.22
CA SER A 75 -18.24 11.25 -11.63
C SER A 75 -19.09 9.98 -11.63
N GLU A 76 -18.49 8.80 -11.71
CA GLU A 76 -19.17 7.50 -11.75
C GLU A 76 -19.16 6.78 -10.39
N ARG A 77 -18.52 7.37 -9.38
CA ARG A 77 -18.51 6.81 -8.03
C ARG A 77 -19.86 7.11 -7.39
N LEU A 78 -20.61 6.07 -7.03
CA LEU A 78 -21.88 6.21 -6.31
C LEU A 78 -21.63 6.99 -5.00
N PRO A 79 -22.53 7.91 -4.60
CA PRO A 79 -22.44 8.59 -3.32
C PRO A 79 -22.67 7.55 -2.21
N ILE A 80 -21.59 7.02 -1.65
CA ILE A 80 -21.66 6.15 -0.47
C ILE A 80 -21.76 7.04 0.76
N ASN A 81 -22.67 6.73 1.68
CA ASN A 81 -22.80 7.45 2.94
C ASN A 81 -21.43 7.48 3.66
N PRO A 82 -20.97 8.65 4.15
CA PRO A 82 -19.69 8.76 4.86
C PRO A 82 -19.57 7.87 6.11
N ARG A 83 -20.71 7.39 6.63
CA ARG A 83 -20.78 6.49 7.79
C ARG A 83 -20.61 5.00 7.44
N ASP A 84 -20.76 4.65 6.17
CA ASP A 84 -20.66 3.28 5.65
C ASP A 84 -19.36 3.04 4.86
N LEU A 85 -18.52 4.07 4.73
CA LEU A 85 -17.22 3.99 4.06
C LEU A 85 -16.20 3.38 5.04
N ASP A 86 -15.72 2.18 4.75
CA ASP A 86 -14.50 1.68 5.41
C ASP A 86 -13.38 2.71 5.16
N PRO A 87 -12.79 3.32 6.21
CA PRO A 87 -11.71 4.29 6.04
C PRO A 87 -10.49 3.67 5.33
N ASN A 88 -10.37 2.34 5.31
CA ASN A 88 -9.33 1.63 4.56
C ASN A 88 -9.79 1.15 3.17
N ALA A 89 -11.01 1.49 2.72
CA ALA A 89 -11.51 1.13 1.42
C ALA A 89 -10.55 1.60 0.31
N GLY A 90 -10.03 0.63 -0.45
CA GLY A 90 -9.09 0.87 -1.56
C GLY A 90 -7.60 0.95 -1.17
N ARG A 91 -7.25 0.75 0.11
CA ARG A 91 -5.85 0.64 0.57
C ARG A 91 -5.32 -0.80 0.59
N PHE A 92 -6.18 -1.78 0.35
CA PHE A 92 -5.84 -3.19 0.24
C PHE A 92 -6.15 -3.72 -1.16
N VAL A 93 -5.21 -4.44 -1.76
CA VAL A 93 -5.38 -5.08 -3.08
C VAL A 93 -5.06 -6.56 -2.97
N ARG A 94 -5.95 -7.41 -3.49
CA ARG A 94 -5.72 -8.85 -3.63
C ARG A 94 -5.35 -9.19 -5.06
N TYR A 95 -4.13 -9.67 -5.27
CA TYR A 95 -3.64 -10.05 -6.58
C TYR A 95 -3.81 -11.54 -6.84
N GLN A 96 -4.18 -11.86 -8.07
CA GLN A 96 -4.23 -13.22 -8.58
C GLN A 96 -3.33 -13.31 -9.80
N PHE A 97 -2.22 -14.00 -9.62
CA PHE A 97 -1.22 -14.27 -10.64
C PHE A 97 -1.14 -15.77 -10.94
N THR A 98 -0.49 -16.08 -12.06
CA THR A 98 -0.16 -17.45 -12.44
C THR A 98 1.20 -17.85 -11.86
N PRO A 99 1.51 -19.16 -11.76
CA PRO A 99 2.82 -19.64 -11.32
C PRO A 99 4.00 -19.07 -12.12
N ALA A 100 3.77 -18.76 -13.41
CA ALA A 100 4.78 -18.19 -14.29
C ALA A 100 5.31 -16.84 -13.81
N PHE A 101 4.50 -16.09 -13.04
CA PHE A 101 4.88 -14.78 -12.50
C PHE A 101 6.13 -14.86 -11.60
N LEU A 102 6.26 -15.93 -10.81
CA LEU A 102 7.40 -16.13 -9.89
C LEU A 102 8.72 -16.43 -10.61
N ARG A 103 8.67 -16.71 -11.92
CA ARG A 103 9.84 -17.02 -12.75
C ARG A 103 10.26 -15.84 -13.63
N LEU A 104 9.54 -14.72 -13.54
CA LEU A 104 9.90 -13.51 -14.29
C LEU A 104 11.18 -12.90 -13.72
N ARG A 105 12.00 -12.37 -14.63
CA ARG A 105 13.25 -11.69 -14.27
C ARG A 105 12.99 -10.24 -13.88
N GLN A 106 12.20 -9.55 -14.69
CA GLN A 106 11.94 -8.13 -14.53
C GLN A 106 10.52 -7.78 -14.99
N VAL A 107 9.83 -6.93 -14.23
CA VAL A 107 8.53 -6.37 -14.63
C VAL A 107 8.56 -4.84 -14.58
N GLY A 108 7.82 -4.22 -15.49
CA GLY A 108 7.59 -2.78 -15.51
C GLY A 108 6.20 -2.48 -14.98
N ALA A 109 6.12 -1.74 -13.88
CA ALA A 109 4.86 -1.26 -13.32
C ALA A 109 4.64 0.21 -13.69
N THR A 110 3.70 0.46 -14.60
CA THR A 110 3.26 1.81 -14.92
C THR A 110 2.14 2.23 -13.96
N VAL A 111 2.31 3.38 -13.32
CA VAL A 111 1.35 3.94 -12.36
C VAL A 111 0.93 5.33 -12.85
N GLU A 112 -0.37 5.59 -12.89
CA GLU A 112 -0.91 6.94 -13.07
C GLU A 112 -1.60 7.38 -11.79
N PHE A 113 -1.32 8.61 -11.38
CA PHE A 113 -1.89 9.19 -10.17
C PHE A 113 -2.14 10.69 -10.33
N THR A 114 -3.10 11.21 -9.59
CA THR A 114 -3.37 12.64 -9.51
C THR A 114 -2.84 13.20 -8.21
N VAL A 115 -2.41 14.45 -8.23
CA VAL A 115 -1.97 15.20 -7.05
C VAL A 115 -2.90 16.40 -6.85
N GLY A 116 -3.17 16.75 -5.59
CA GLY A 116 -3.93 17.93 -5.23
C GLY A 116 -3.19 19.25 -5.50
N ASP A 117 -3.66 20.30 -4.84
CA ASP A 117 -3.20 21.68 -5.00
C ASP A 117 -1.82 21.96 -4.37
N LYS A 118 -1.40 21.11 -3.42
CA LYS A 118 -0.09 21.23 -2.76
C LYS A 118 1.00 20.60 -3.62
N PRO A 119 2.17 21.25 -3.77
CA PRO A 119 3.31 20.63 -4.42
C PRO A 119 3.79 19.42 -3.62
N VAL A 120 4.21 18.40 -4.35
CA VAL A 120 4.73 17.15 -3.79
C VAL A 120 6.19 17.05 -4.21
N ASN A 121 7.08 17.22 -3.23
CA ASN A 121 8.52 17.08 -3.40
C ASN A 121 8.98 15.74 -2.85
N ASN A 122 10.08 15.21 -3.39
CA ASN A 122 10.72 13.99 -2.91
C ASN A 122 9.74 12.84 -2.69
N PHE A 123 8.82 12.63 -3.64
CA PHE A 123 7.86 11.55 -3.52
C PHE A 123 8.57 10.22 -3.70
N ARG A 124 8.50 9.37 -2.69
CA ARG A 124 9.23 8.11 -2.60
C ARG A 124 8.30 7.00 -2.15
N MET A 125 8.46 5.81 -2.69
CA MET A 125 7.79 4.60 -2.23
C MET A 125 8.82 3.55 -1.83
N ILE A 126 8.65 3.02 -0.62
CA ILE A 126 9.34 1.81 -0.18
C ILE A 126 8.30 0.71 -0.14
N GLU A 127 8.51 -0.35 -0.93
CA GLU A 127 7.61 -1.50 -0.98
C GLU A 127 8.35 -2.76 -0.54
N ARG A 128 7.78 -3.49 0.40
CA ARG A 128 8.37 -4.70 0.97
C ARG A 128 7.45 -5.88 0.76
N HIS A 129 8.01 -6.97 0.25
CA HIS A 129 7.30 -8.23 -0.01
C HIS A 129 7.79 -9.29 0.96
N TYR A 130 6.86 -10.07 1.48
CA TYR A 130 7.13 -11.11 2.47
C TYR A 130 6.39 -12.39 2.11
N PHE A 131 6.96 -13.53 2.45
CA PHE A 131 6.26 -14.81 2.50
C PHE A 131 6.37 -15.37 3.92
N ARG A 132 5.24 -15.60 4.61
CA ARG A 132 5.22 -16.12 6.00
C ARG A 132 6.17 -15.38 6.96
N ASN A 133 6.11 -14.05 6.96
CA ASN A 133 6.97 -13.18 7.79
C ASN A 133 8.46 -13.22 7.45
N GLN A 134 8.84 -13.76 6.28
CA GLN A 134 10.21 -13.65 5.77
C GLN A 134 10.25 -12.65 4.63
N LEU A 135 11.09 -11.62 4.75
CA LEU A 135 11.30 -10.62 3.71
C LEU A 135 11.88 -11.29 2.45
N LEU A 136 11.15 -11.21 1.35
CA LEU A 136 11.59 -11.64 0.03
C LEU A 136 12.43 -10.54 -0.63
N LYS A 137 11.91 -9.32 -0.65
CA LYS A 137 12.55 -8.17 -1.30
C LYS A 137 11.99 -6.86 -0.76
N SER A 138 12.84 -5.85 -0.67
CA SER A 138 12.46 -4.46 -0.52
C SER A 138 12.82 -3.71 -1.80
N PHE A 139 11.87 -2.97 -2.32
CA PHE A 139 12.04 -2.03 -3.43
C PHE A 139 11.94 -0.61 -2.90
N ASP A 140 12.72 0.29 -3.49
CA ASP A 140 12.80 1.68 -3.08
C ASP A 140 12.83 2.56 -4.34
N PHE A 141 11.72 3.23 -4.59
CA PHE A 141 11.49 4.00 -5.80
C PHE A 141 11.29 5.47 -5.49
N HIS A 142 11.88 6.32 -6.32
CA HIS A 142 11.74 7.76 -6.23
C HIS A 142 10.95 8.25 -7.44
N PHE A 143 9.77 8.81 -7.21
CA PHE A 143 8.97 9.47 -8.24
C PHE A 143 9.52 10.86 -8.57
N GLY A 144 10.14 11.53 -7.59
CA GLY A 144 10.66 12.89 -7.72
C GLY A 144 9.61 13.96 -7.49
N PHE A 145 9.70 15.07 -8.24
CA PHE A 145 8.76 16.18 -8.15
C PHE A 145 7.48 15.88 -8.94
N CYS A 146 6.32 16.02 -8.29
CA CYS A 146 5.03 15.85 -8.93
C CYS A 146 4.34 17.21 -9.12
N ILE A 147 3.83 17.46 -10.33
CA ILE A 147 3.20 18.74 -10.69
C ILE A 147 1.86 18.86 -9.94
N PRO A 148 1.60 19.96 -9.21
CA PRO A 148 0.33 20.18 -8.52
C PRO A 148 -0.86 20.18 -9.48
N SER A 149 -2.04 19.80 -8.99
CA SER A 149 -3.31 19.83 -9.71
C SER A 149 -3.26 19.14 -11.08
N SER A 150 -2.46 18.09 -11.20
CA SER A 150 -2.23 17.42 -12.46
C SER A 150 -2.26 15.89 -12.31
N LYS A 151 -2.31 15.21 -13.46
CA LYS A 151 -2.09 13.77 -13.55
C LYS A 151 -0.62 13.53 -13.88
N ASN A 152 0.00 12.65 -13.12
CA ASN A 152 1.39 12.23 -13.28
C ASN A 152 1.42 10.74 -13.66
N THR A 153 2.45 10.36 -14.41
CA THR A 153 2.70 8.97 -14.81
C THR A 153 4.13 8.62 -14.44
N CYS A 154 4.31 7.49 -13.78
CA CYS A 154 5.63 6.96 -13.44
C CYS A 154 5.69 5.48 -13.83
N GLU A 155 6.89 5.02 -14.16
CA GLU A 155 7.15 3.61 -14.40
C GLU A 155 8.27 3.13 -13.48
N HIS A 156 7.95 2.14 -12.65
CA HIS A 156 8.91 1.48 -11.78
C HIS A 156 9.32 0.15 -12.39
N ILE A 157 10.63 -0.10 -12.39
CA ILE A 157 11.20 -1.35 -12.89
C ILE A 157 11.53 -2.21 -11.68
N TYR A 158 10.91 -3.39 -11.61
CA TYR A 158 11.10 -4.35 -10.54
C TYR A 158 12.01 -5.47 -11.02
N ASP A 159 13.22 -5.53 -10.44
CA ASP A 159 14.11 -6.67 -10.60
C ASP A 159 13.81 -7.73 -9.55
N PHE A 160 13.28 -8.86 -9.99
CA PHE A 160 12.88 -9.92 -9.07
C PHE A 160 14.11 -10.63 -8.50
N PRO A 161 14.12 -10.94 -7.19
CA PRO A 161 15.18 -11.77 -6.63
C PRO A 161 15.09 -13.19 -7.22
N PRO A 162 16.22 -13.90 -7.35
CA PRO A 162 16.17 -15.32 -7.65
C PRO A 162 15.47 -16.06 -6.50
N LEU A 163 14.42 -16.80 -6.81
CA LEU A 163 13.68 -17.63 -5.85
C LEU A 163 14.07 -19.10 -6.05
N SER A 164 14.31 -19.83 -4.97
CA SER A 164 14.52 -21.28 -5.02
C SER A 164 13.24 -22.02 -5.45
N GLU A 165 13.37 -23.17 -6.11
CA GLU A 165 12.22 -23.98 -6.53
C GLU A 165 11.33 -24.41 -5.36
N GLU A 166 11.92 -24.69 -4.19
CA GLU A 166 11.16 -25.03 -2.97
C GLU A 166 10.27 -23.87 -2.52
N LEU A 167 10.83 -22.66 -2.49
CA LEU A 167 10.09 -21.44 -2.14
C LEU A 167 8.98 -21.13 -3.15
N ILE A 168 9.27 -21.26 -4.46
CA ILE A 168 8.26 -21.10 -5.51
C ILE A 168 7.11 -22.08 -5.30
N SER A 169 7.42 -23.36 -5.04
CA SER A 169 6.40 -24.39 -4.78
C SER A 169 5.55 -24.04 -3.55
N GLU A 170 6.15 -23.54 -2.47
CA GLU A 170 5.41 -23.13 -1.27
C GLU A 170 4.53 -21.91 -1.54
N MET A 171 5.04 -20.88 -2.22
CA MET A 171 4.26 -19.68 -2.58
C MET A 171 3.05 -20.00 -3.47
N ILE A 172 3.16 -20.99 -4.36
CA ILE A 172 2.04 -21.46 -5.19
C ILE A 172 1.00 -22.23 -4.35
N ARG A 173 1.45 -23.09 -3.44
CA ARG A 173 0.58 -23.93 -2.58
C ARG A 173 -0.16 -23.12 -1.52
N HIS A 174 0.38 -21.96 -1.14
CA HIS A 174 -0.09 -21.14 -0.03
C HIS A 174 -0.53 -19.74 -0.49
N PRO A 175 -1.68 -19.63 -1.19
CA PRO A 175 -2.18 -18.36 -1.68
C PRO A 175 -2.43 -17.38 -0.51
N TYR A 176 -2.15 -16.10 -0.77
CA TYR A 176 -2.33 -14.98 0.17
C TYR A 176 -1.41 -14.99 1.41
N GLU A 177 -0.55 -15.99 1.57
CA GLU A 177 0.53 -15.97 2.56
C GLU A 177 1.76 -15.18 2.08
N THR A 178 1.79 -14.82 0.80
CA THR A 178 2.65 -13.75 0.29
C THR A 178 1.92 -12.43 0.45
N GLN A 179 2.57 -11.46 1.09
CA GLN A 179 1.99 -10.16 1.45
C GLN A 179 2.98 -9.04 1.17
N SER A 180 2.49 -7.83 1.00
CA SER A 180 3.34 -6.64 0.90
C SER A 180 2.79 -5.44 1.64
N ASP A 181 3.72 -4.59 2.05
CA ASP A 181 3.46 -3.24 2.55
C ASP A 181 4.12 -2.23 1.60
N SER A 182 3.33 -1.30 1.07
CA SER A 182 3.80 -0.17 0.27
C SER A 182 3.67 1.12 1.07
N PHE A 183 4.80 1.70 1.45
CA PHE A 183 4.91 2.93 2.25
C PHE A 183 5.26 4.10 1.33
N TYR A 184 4.47 5.17 1.38
CA TYR A 184 4.66 6.34 0.53
C TYR A 184 5.03 7.56 1.36
N PHE A 185 6.11 8.22 0.96
CA PHE A 185 6.72 9.34 1.66
C PHE A 185 6.74 10.59 0.79
N VAL A 186 6.45 11.74 1.40
CA VAL A 186 6.65 13.07 0.82
C VAL A 186 7.51 13.87 1.79
N ASP A 187 8.67 14.35 1.32
CA ASP A 187 9.69 14.98 2.17
C ASP A 187 9.99 14.15 3.43
N ASP A 188 10.26 12.86 3.23
CA ASP A 188 10.54 11.84 4.25
C ASP A 188 9.40 11.60 5.26
N ARG A 189 8.22 12.17 5.00
CA ARG A 189 7.03 11.94 5.83
C ARG A 189 6.10 10.90 5.23
N LEU A 190 5.81 9.85 5.99
CA LEU A 190 4.80 8.85 5.62
C LEU A 190 3.44 9.54 5.47
N VAL A 191 2.86 9.43 4.27
CA VAL A 191 1.55 10.02 3.92
C VAL A 191 0.53 8.97 3.51
N MET A 192 0.98 7.83 3.00
CA MET A 192 0.11 6.70 2.63
C MET A 192 0.80 5.38 2.96
N HIS A 193 -0.02 4.39 3.31
CA HIS A 193 0.41 3.02 3.51
C HIS A 193 -0.66 2.12 2.90
N ASN A 194 -0.30 1.38 1.86
CA ASN A 194 -1.15 0.41 1.19
C ASN A 194 -0.63 -1.01 1.46
N LYS A 195 -1.52 -1.98 1.39
CA LYS A 195 -1.23 -3.39 1.63
C LYS A 195 -1.71 -4.23 0.46
N ALA A 196 -1.07 -5.38 0.26
CA ALA A 196 -1.57 -6.36 -0.68
C ALA A 196 -1.27 -7.80 -0.24
N ASP A 197 -2.04 -8.74 -0.78
CA ASP A 197 -1.74 -10.16 -0.75
C ASP A 197 -1.78 -10.77 -2.15
N TYR A 198 -1.09 -11.90 -2.32
CA TYR A 198 -0.81 -12.48 -3.62
C TYR A 198 -1.15 -13.96 -3.65
N SER A 199 -1.91 -14.38 -4.67
CA SER A 199 -2.02 -15.77 -5.09
C SER A 199 -1.21 -16.00 -6.36
N TYR A 200 -0.55 -17.16 -6.43
CA TYR A 200 0.17 -17.63 -7.62
C TYR A 200 -0.43 -18.94 -8.16
N SER A 201 -1.65 -19.31 -7.74
CA SER A 201 -2.28 -20.58 -8.12
C SER A 201 -2.78 -20.61 -9.57
N GLY A 202 -2.91 -19.45 -10.22
CA GLY A 202 -3.46 -19.35 -11.58
C GLY A 202 -4.97 -19.56 -11.67
N THR A 203 -5.68 -19.64 -10.55
CA THR A 203 -7.14 -19.76 -10.49
C THR A 203 -7.78 -18.48 -9.95
N PRO A 204 -8.86 -17.97 -10.57
CA PRO A 204 -9.70 -16.93 -10.00
C PRO A 204 -10.29 -17.27 -8.63
#